data_AF-A0A093XYZ1-F1
#
_entry.id   AF-A0A093XYZ1-F1
#
_cell.length_a   1.000
_cell.length_b   1.000
_cell.length_c   1.000
_cell.angle_alpha   90.00
_cell.angle_beta   90.00
_cell.angle_gamma   90.00
#
_symmetry.space_group_name_H-M   'P 1'
#
loop_
_entity.id
_entity.type
_entity.pdbx_description
1 polymer ?
#
loop_
_entity_poly.entity_id
_entity_poly.type
_entity_poly.pdbx_seq_one_letter_code
_entity_poly.pdbx_strand_id
1 'polypeptide(L)'
;MATPSKEFTAAVEASKAEYVNLGKSGLRVSVPILGAMSFGSRETLPWVIEEDEALPLLKGAYDRGLNTWDTANVYSNGVSEEIIGKAIKKYSIPRSKLVILTKLFGAVMETRSDRGALLDANLLKANKDYVNNYGLSRSAIFKAVEESLRRLDTPYIDLLQIHRFDSSVPVEETMEALHDLVRSGKVRYIGASSMWATQFARLQFTAEKHGWTKFVSMQNHYNLLYREEEREMIRFCNETGVGLIPWAPLAGGALARNIEEQGTTER
;
A
#
# COMPACT_ATOMS: atom_id res chain seq x y z
N MET A 1 6.63 36.60 13.79
CA MET A 1 6.89 35.18 13.50
C MET A 1 8.24 34.80 14.09
N ALA A 2 8.38 33.58 14.62
CA ALA A 2 9.66 33.10 15.15
C ALA A 2 10.63 32.77 13.99
N THR A 3 11.94 32.93 14.22
CA THR A 3 12.96 32.54 13.24
C THR A 3 13.23 31.04 13.39
N PRO A 4 13.16 30.24 12.31
CA PRO A 4 13.45 28.81 12.38
C PRO A 4 14.92 28.54 12.74
N SER A 5 15.19 27.39 13.33
CA SER A 5 16.57 26.95 13.56
C SER A 5 17.26 26.62 12.22
N LYS A 6 18.59 26.59 12.23
CA LYS A 6 19.37 26.22 11.04
C LYS A 6 19.03 24.80 10.57
N GLU A 7 18.82 23.88 11.50
CA GLU A 7 18.45 22.49 11.22
C GLU A 7 17.08 22.40 10.54
N PHE A 8 16.12 23.23 10.97
CA PHE A 8 14.81 23.29 10.34
C PHE A 8 14.92 23.80 8.89
N THR A 9 15.64 24.90 8.67
CA THR A 9 15.84 25.45 7.31
C THR A 9 16.57 24.46 6.40
N ALA A 10 17.63 23.81 6.90
CA ALA A 10 18.35 22.80 6.14
C ALA A 10 17.44 21.61 5.75
N ALA A 11 16.53 21.18 6.63
CA ALA A 11 15.58 20.11 6.32
C ALA A 11 14.58 20.52 5.22
N VAL A 12 14.16 21.78 5.20
CA VAL A 12 13.31 22.32 4.13
C VAL A 12 14.05 22.31 2.79
N GLU A 13 15.31 22.75 2.76
CA GLU A 13 16.14 22.80 1.54
C GLU A 13 16.51 21.40 1.01
N ALA A 14 16.70 20.43 1.91
CA ALA A 14 17.02 19.05 1.59
C ALA A 14 15.84 18.29 0.97
N SER A 15 14.59 18.63 1.35
CA SER A 15 13.41 18.00 0.77
C SER A 15 13.24 18.36 -0.70
N LYS A 16 12.98 17.36 -1.53
CA LYS A 16 12.58 17.49 -2.94
C LYS A 16 11.13 17.06 -3.17
N ALA A 17 10.42 16.72 -2.10
CA ALA A 17 9.04 16.28 -2.15
C ALA A 17 8.09 17.43 -1.82
N GLU A 18 6.94 17.43 -2.48
CA GLU A 18 5.78 18.18 -2.02
C GLU A 18 4.98 17.34 -1.02
N TYR A 19 4.20 18.00 -0.16
CA TYR A 19 3.34 17.32 0.81
C TYR A 19 1.91 17.80 0.64
N VAL A 20 1.00 16.87 0.41
CA VAL A 20 -0.42 17.15 0.16
C VAL A 20 -1.31 16.33 1.09
N ASN A 21 -2.50 16.83 1.38
CA ASN A 21 -3.53 16.04 2.04
C ASN A 21 -3.97 14.88 1.14
N LEU A 22 -4.16 13.70 1.72
CA LEU A 22 -4.73 12.56 1.03
C LEU A 22 -6.26 12.69 1.00
N GLY A 23 -6.77 13.22 -0.11
CA GLY A 23 -8.18 13.59 -0.25
C GLY A 23 -8.56 14.67 0.77
N LYS A 24 -9.75 14.55 1.35
CA LYS A 24 -10.23 15.45 2.43
C LYS A 24 -9.74 15.03 3.83
N SER A 25 -8.92 14.00 3.94
CA SER A 25 -8.42 13.56 5.25
C SER A 25 -7.32 14.48 5.79
N GLY A 26 -7.07 14.40 7.10
CA GLY A 26 -5.95 15.10 7.74
C GLY A 26 -4.58 14.46 7.48
N LEU A 27 -4.52 13.27 6.87
CA LEU A 27 -3.26 12.60 6.55
C LEU A 27 -2.56 13.36 5.42
N ARG A 28 -1.29 13.70 5.63
CA ARG A 28 -0.44 14.28 4.58
C ARG A 28 0.53 13.23 4.05
N VAL A 29 0.70 13.19 2.74
CA VAL A 29 1.59 12.27 2.03
C VAL A 29 2.61 13.02 1.19
N SER A 30 3.78 12.42 0.98
CA SER A 30 4.77 12.94 0.04
C SER A 30 4.32 12.70 -1.41
N VAL A 31 4.63 13.64 -2.29
CA VAL A 31 4.49 13.48 -3.74
C VAL A 31 5.90 13.48 -4.37
N PRO A 32 6.31 12.36 -5.00
CA PRO A 32 5.59 11.08 -5.11
C PRO A 32 5.57 10.25 -3.82
N ILE A 33 4.73 9.19 -3.81
CA ILE A 33 4.79 8.09 -2.85
C ILE A 33 5.78 7.04 -3.38
N LEU A 34 6.66 6.52 -2.53
CA LEU A 34 7.59 5.45 -2.92
C LEU A 34 6.90 4.08 -2.82
N GLY A 35 6.70 3.42 -3.96
CA GLY A 35 6.23 2.04 -4.01
C GLY A 35 7.36 1.03 -3.80
N ALA A 36 7.09 -0.03 -3.04
CA ALA A 36 8.05 -1.06 -2.64
C ALA A 36 7.78 -2.46 -3.23
N MET A 37 6.93 -2.56 -4.26
CA MET A 37 6.62 -3.84 -4.92
C MET A 37 7.86 -4.56 -5.47
N SER A 38 8.89 -3.80 -5.85
CA SER A 38 10.15 -4.35 -6.34
C SER A 38 11.15 -4.69 -5.23
N PHE A 39 10.89 -4.36 -3.97
CA PHE A 39 11.78 -4.73 -2.86
C PHE A 39 11.40 -6.12 -2.34
N GLY A 40 12.35 -7.07 -2.34
CA GLY A 40 12.00 -8.45 -2.10
C GLY A 40 13.17 -9.42 -2.04
N SER A 41 12.87 -10.68 -2.38
CA SER A 41 13.84 -11.78 -2.49
C SER A 41 13.79 -12.37 -3.91
N ARG A 42 14.96 -12.58 -4.51
CA ARG A 42 15.07 -13.17 -5.86
C ARG A 42 14.56 -14.61 -5.93
N GLU A 43 14.36 -15.27 -4.78
CA GLU A 43 13.65 -16.55 -4.68
C GLU A 43 12.19 -16.45 -5.15
N THR A 44 11.56 -15.28 -5.04
CA THR A 44 10.18 -15.06 -5.51
C THR A 44 10.11 -14.67 -6.98
N LEU A 45 11.02 -13.79 -7.41
CA LEU A 45 11.05 -13.21 -8.75
C LEU A 45 12.46 -12.73 -9.04
N PRO A 46 13.03 -13.03 -10.22
CA PRO A 46 14.43 -12.72 -10.50
C PRO A 46 14.73 -11.21 -10.59
N TRP A 47 13.73 -10.39 -10.91
CA TRP A 47 13.89 -8.95 -11.15
C TRP A 47 13.74 -8.08 -9.89
N VAL A 48 13.45 -8.66 -8.72
CA VAL A 48 13.30 -7.86 -7.51
C VAL A 48 14.66 -7.38 -6.99
N ILE A 49 14.62 -6.27 -6.29
CA ILE A 49 15.74 -5.60 -5.64
C ILE A 49 15.84 -6.18 -4.21
N GLU A 50 16.98 -6.76 -3.87
CA GLU A 50 17.20 -7.38 -2.57
C GLU A 50 17.57 -6.36 -1.50
N GLU A 51 17.65 -6.82 -0.25
CA GLU A 51 17.77 -5.98 0.92
C GLU A 51 18.96 -5.01 0.88
N ASP A 52 20.14 -5.48 0.48
CA ASP A 52 21.37 -4.69 0.42
C ASP A 52 21.26 -3.51 -0.57
N GLU A 53 20.53 -3.70 -1.67
CA GLU A 53 20.24 -2.68 -2.67
C GLU A 53 19.04 -1.80 -2.29
N ALA A 54 18.01 -2.36 -1.67
CA ALA A 54 16.79 -1.65 -1.29
C ALA A 54 17.00 -0.69 -0.11
N LEU A 55 17.83 -1.07 0.87
CA LEU A 55 18.12 -0.25 2.04
C LEU A 55 18.67 1.15 1.69
N PRO A 56 19.71 1.33 0.86
CA PRO A 56 20.18 2.66 0.48
C PRO A 56 19.16 3.45 -0.34
N LEU A 57 18.28 2.79 -1.12
CA LEU A 57 17.19 3.46 -1.84
C LEU A 57 16.15 4.05 -0.87
N LEU A 58 15.71 3.28 0.12
CA LEU A 58 14.80 3.75 1.17
C LEU A 58 15.40 4.92 1.96
N LYS A 59 16.69 4.84 2.30
CA LYS A 59 17.39 5.96 2.96
C LYS A 59 17.45 7.20 2.07
N GLY A 60 17.84 7.03 0.80
CA GLY A 60 17.94 8.12 -0.16
C GLY A 60 16.59 8.81 -0.42
N ALA A 61 15.50 8.04 -0.42
CA ALA A 61 14.14 8.54 -0.51
C ALA A 61 13.75 9.37 0.72
N TYR A 62 13.98 8.83 1.93
CA TYR A 62 13.72 9.55 3.18
C TYR A 62 14.47 10.88 3.26
N ASP A 63 15.77 10.86 2.94
CA ASP A 63 16.64 12.05 3.01
C ASP A 63 16.21 13.16 2.05
N ARG A 64 15.52 12.79 0.97
CA ARG A 64 14.96 13.71 -0.03
C ARG A 64 13.51 14.07 0.24
N GLY A 65 12.97 13.71 1.41
CA GLY A 65 11.62 14.07 1.85
C GLY A 65 10.51 13.11 1.41
N LEU A 66 10.83 12.03 0.68
CA LEU A 66 9.84 10.99 0.35
C LEU A 66 9.61 10.10 1.57
N ASN A 67 8.74 10.57 2.44
CA ASN A 67 8.43 9.93 3.72
C ASN A 67 7.17 9.05 3.69
N THR A 68 6.51 8.93 2.53
CA THR A 68 5.37 8.04 2.35
C THR A 68 5.77 6.83 1.53
N TRP A 69 5.69 5.64 2.14
CA TRP A 69 6.14 4.38 1.54
C TRP A 69 4.98 3.38 1.46
N ASP A 70 4.77 2.79 0.29
CA ASP A 70 3.71 1.84 0.01
C ASP A 70 4.26 0.43 -0.25
N THR A 71 3.78 -0.54 0.52
CA THR A 71 4.07 -1.97 0.36
C THR A 71 2.77 -2.78 0.40
N ALA A 72 2.84 -4.11 0.48
CA ALA A 72 1.70 -5.00 0.70
C ALA A 72 2.17 -6.28 1.38
N ASN A 73 1.28 -6.93 2.13
CA ASN A 73 1.57 -8.19 2.81
C ASN A 73 2.15 -9.26 1.88
N VAL A 74 1.75 -9.26 0.60
CA VAL A 74 2.16 -10.25 -0.39
C VAL A 74 3.35 -9.84 -1.27
N TYR A 75 3.89 -8.63 -1.14
CA TYR A 75 5.04 -8.22 -1.95
C TYR A 75 6.28 -9.03 -1.56
N SER A 76 6.78 -9.80 -2.53
CA SER A 76 7.74 -10.88 -2.35
C SER A 76 7.44 -11.73 -1.12
N ASN A 77 6.18 -12.17 -1.00
CA ASN A 77 5.74 -13.05 0.09
C ASN A 77 6.06 -12.49 1.50
N GLY A 78 5.85 -11.18 1.70
CA GLY A 78 6.08 -10.48 2.96
C GLY A 78 7.46 -9.84 3.10
N VAL A 79 8.43 -10.19 2.26
CA VAL A 79 9.81 -9.70 2.38
C VAL A 79 9.91 -8.17 2.20
N SER A 80 9.05 -7.57 1.37
CA SER A 80 9.04 -6.11 1.20
C SER A 80 8.78 -5.37 2.52
N GLU A 81 7.87 -5.88 3.35
CA GLU A 81 7.57 -5.32 4.68
C GLU A 81 8.76 -5.48 5.64
N GLU A 82 9.44 -6.64 5.60
CA GLU A 82 10.64 -6.90 6.40
C GLU A 82 11.78 -5.93 6.06
N ILE A 83 12.01 -5.68 4.76
CA ILE A 83 13.04 -4.74 4.29
C ILE A 83 12.72 -3.33 4.78
N ILE A 84 11.47 -2.89 4.72
CA ILE A 84 11.04 -1.58 5.25
C ILE A 84 11.28 -1.50 6.76
N GLY A 85 10.86 -2.51 7.53
CA GLY A 85 11.10 -2.56 8.98
C GLY A 85 12.58 -2.49 9.34
N LYS A 86 13.42 -3.22 8.59
CA LYS A 86 14.89 -3.17 8.74
C LYS A 86 15.47 -1.80 8.40
N ALA A 87 14.97 -1.13 7.35
CA ALA A 87 15.42 0.22 6.98
C ALA A 87 15.16 1.23 8.10
N ILE A 88 13.96 1.17 8.70
CA ILE A 88 13.57 2.06 9.81
C ILE A 88 14.55 1.90 10.97
N LYS A 89 14.84 0.65 11.38
CA LYS A 89 15.81 0.36 12.45
C LYS A 89 17.24 0.76 12.10
N LYS A 90 17.74 0.31 10.94
CA LYS A 90 19.13 0.50 10.50
C LYS A 90 19.51 1.97 10.43
N TYR A 91 18.60 2.81 9.95
CA TYR A 91 18.84 4.25 9.79
C TYR A 91 18.27 5.10 10.93
N SER A 92 17.75 4.47 11.99
CA SER A 92 17.15 5.15 13.14
C SER A 92 16.11 6.19 12.72
N ILE A 93 15.30 5.87 11.69
CA ILE A 93 14.27 6.79 11.19
C ILE A 93 13.14 6.85 12.23
N PRO A 94 12.81 8.03 12.77
CA PRO A 94 11.72 8.13 13.74
C PRO A 94 10.42 7.69 13.07
N ARG A 95 9.74 6.69 13.65
CA ARG A 95 8.52 6.11 13.08
C ARG A 95 7.43 7.16 12.81
N SER A 96 7.34 8.18 13.65
CA SER A 96 6.39 9.30 13.51
C SER A 96 6.68 10.24 12.34
N LYS A 97 7.87 10.15 11.72
CA LYS A 97 8.24 10.93 10.53
C LYS A 97 7.94 10.21 9.22
N LEU A 98 7.47 8.96 9.27
CA LEU A 98 7.09 8.16 8.12
C LEU A 98 5.57 7.97 8.08
N VAL A 99 5.05 7.87 6.86
CA VAL A 99 3.69 7.42 6.56
C VAL A 99 3.80 6.09 5.84
N ILE A 100 3.44 4.99 6.52
CA ILE A 100 3.53 3.64 5.97
C ILE A 100 2.16 3.17 5.50
N LEU A 101 2.10 2.85 4.21
CA LEU A 101 0.98 2.22 3.55
C LEU A 101 1.28 0.73 3.40
N THR A 102 0.37 -0.13 3.83
CA THR A 102 0.39 -1.55 3.44
C THR A 102 -0.99 -1.99 2.98
N LYS A 103 -1.06 -3.22 2.47
CA LYS A 103 -2.28 -3.82 1.94
C LYS A 103 -2.43 -5.23 2.45
N LEU A 104 -3.68 -5.67 2.54
CA LEU A 104 -4.05 -7.07 2.77
C LEU A 104 -4.97 -7.55 1.66
N PHE A 105 -4.82 -8.81 1.27
CA PHE A 105 -5.81 -9.60 0.52
C PHE A 105 -5.27 -11.01 0.26
N GLY A 106 -4.10 -11.12 -0.40
CA GLY A 106 -3.55 -12.42 -0.78
C GLY A 106 -2.88 -13.16 0.39
N ALA A 107 -2.68 -14.47 0.22
CA ALA A 107 -1.99 -15.29 1.20
C ALA A 107 -0.48 -15.02 1.21
N VAL A 108 0.08 -14.93 2.41
CA VAL A 108 1.53 -15.02 2.65
C VAL A 108 1.83 -16.47 3.04
N MET A 109 2.73 -17.10 2.29
CA MET A 109 3.05 -18.52 2.37
C MET A 109 4.25 -18.76 3.29
N GLU A 110 4.33 -19.93 3.92
CA GLU A 110 5.46 -20.35 4.74
C GLU A 110 6.74 -20.55 3.90
N THR A 111 6.60 -21.16 2.71
CA THR A 111 7.71 -21.28 1.77
C THR A 111 7.95 -19.93 1.10
N ARG A 112 9.17 -19.40 1.23
CA ARG A 112 9.49 -18.05 0.76
C ARG A 112 9.36 -17.87 -0.76
N SER A 113 9.71 -18.89 -1.53
CA SER A 113 9.57 -18.90 -3.00
C SER A 113 8.12 -19.00 -3.47
N ASP A 114 7.19 -19.47 -2.62
CA ASP A 114 5.79 -19.56 -2.99
C ASP A 114 5.14 -18.19 -3.03
N ARG A 115 4.23 -18.00 -3.99
CA ARG A 115 3.57 -16.71 -4.21
C ARG A 115 2.08 -16.87 -4.10
N GLY A 116 1.56 -16.88 -2.87
CA GLY A 116 0.13 -17.04 -2.61
C GLY A 116 -0.75 -16.11 -3.43
N ALA A 117 -0.34 -14.84 -3.60
CA ALA A 117 -1.06 -13.88 -4.44
C ALA A 117 -1.12 -14.22 -5.95
N LEU A 118 -0.27 -15.12 -6.45
CA LEU A 118 -0.25 -15.58 -7.84
C LEU A 118 -0.62 -17.06 -8.00
N LEU A 119 -0.91 -17.77 -6.90
CA LEU A 119 -1.40 -19.14 -6.98
C LEU A 119 -2.83 -19.16 -7.52
N ASP A 120 -3.18 -20.28 -8.15
CA ASP A 120 -4.55 -20.56 -8.54
C ASP A 120 -5.46 -20.51 -7.30
N ALA A 121 -6.56 -19.76 -7.40
CA ALA A 121 -7.46 -19.54 -6.27
C ALA A 121 -8.14 -20.83 -5.80
N ASN A 122 -8.35 -21.82 -6.68
CA ASN A 122 -8.93 -23.11 -6.30
C ASN A 122 -7.92 -23.95 -5.51
N LEU A 123 -6.62 -23.86 -5.83
CA LEU A 123 -5.58 -24.51 -5.03
C LEU A 123 -5.52 -23.94 -3.61
N LEU A 124 -5.58 -22.61 -3.46
CA LEU A 124 -5.63 -21.98 -2.13
C LEU A 124 -6.90 -22.36 -1.35
N LYS A 125 -8.05 -22.47 -2.01
CA LYS A 125 -9.31 -22.94 -1.39
C LYS A 125 -9.24 -24.40 -0.96
N ALA A 126 -8.52 -25.24 -1.70
CA ALA A 126 -8.37 -26.66 -1.38
C ALA A 126 -7.28 -26.93 -0.32
N ASN A 127 -6.42 -25.94 -0.04
CA ASN A 127 -5.32 -26.10 0.91
C ASN A 127 -5.77 -25.80 2.35
N LYS A 128 -5.89 -26.85 3.17
CA LYS A 128 -6.32 -26.80 4.57
C LYS A 128 -5.57 -25.77 5.44
N ASP A 129 -4.32 -25.48 5.11
CA ASP A 129 -3.46 -24.60 5.93
C ASP A 129 -3.68 -23.13 5.58
N TYR A 130 -4.17 -22.83 4.38
CA TYR A 130 -4.31 -21.45 3.88
C TYR A 130 -5.76 -20.98 3.69
N VAL A 131 -6.78 -21.84 3.87
CA VAL A 131 -8.20 -21.49 3.61
C VAL A 131 -8.70 -20.22 4.32
N ASN A 132 -8.16 -19.88 5.48
CA ASN A 132 -8.52 -18.68 6.27
C ASN A 132 -7.41 -17.61 6.29
N ASN A 133 -6.44 -17.69 5.38
CA ASN A 133 -5.23 -16.85 5.38
C ASN A 133 -5.19 -15.83 4.24
N TYR A 134 -6.32 -15.57 3.59
CA TYR A 134 -6.48 -14.60 2.51
C TYR A 134 -7.94 -14.11 2.44
N GLY A 135 -8.19 -13.15 1.56
CA GLY A 135 -9.48 -12.48 1.39
C GLY A 135 -9.72 -11.38 2.43
N LEU A 136 -10.97 -10.96 2.54
CA LEU A 136 -11.42 -9.87 3.39
C LEU A 136 -12.38 -10.32 4.50
N SER A 137 -12.33 -11.58 4.89
CA SER A 137 -13.02 -12.05 6.10
C SER A 137 -12.39 -11.41 7.32
N ARG A 138 -13.17 -11.26 8.40
CA ARG A 138 -12.67 -10.66 9.65
C ARG A 138 -11.41 -11.38 10.16
N SER A 139 -11.41 -12.71 10.14
CA SER A 139 -10.28 -13.53 10.59
C SER A 139 -9.02 -13.26 9.75
N ALA A 140 -9.16 -13.27 8.42
CA ALA A 140 -8.05 -13.02 7.51
C ALA A 140 -7.51 -11.58 7.64
N ILE A 141 -8.40 -10.59 7.76
CA ILE A 141 -8.03 -9.19 7.97
C ILE A 141 -7.19 -9.01 9.23
N PHE A 142 -7.68 -9.50 10.37
CA PHE A 142 -6.98 -9.34 11.65
C PHE A 142 -5.63 -10.05 11.62
N LYS A 143 -5.58 -11.29 11.13
CA LYS A 143 -4.32 -12.03 11.02
C LYS A 143 -3.32 -11.32 10.11
N ALA A 144 -3.76 -10.85 8.94
CA ALA A 144 -2.88 -10.17 8.00
C ALA A 144 -2.31 -8.88 8.59
N VAL A 145 -3.09 -8.13 9.37
CA VAL A 145 -2.62 -6.91 10.05
C VAL A 145 -1.59 -7.22 11.12
N GLU A 146 -1.82 -8.21 11.99
CA GLU A 146 -0.83 -8.61 13.01
C GLU A 146 0.49 -9.00 12.36
N GLU A 147 0.44 -9.82 11.32
CA GLU A 147 1.63 -10.29 10.62
C GLU A 147 2.35 -9.16 9.87
N SER A 148 1.60 -8.20 9.30
CA SER A 148 2.19 -7.03 8.64
C SER A 148 2.88 -6.11 9.65
N LEU A 149 2.25 -5.86 10.81
CA LEU A 149 2.86 -5.10 11.91
C LEU A 149 4.14 -5.77 12.43
N ARG A 150 4.13 -7.11 12.52
CA ARG A 150 5.31 -7.90 12.91
C ARG A 150 6.44 -7.78 11.89
N ARG A 151 6.17 -7.93 10.59
CA ARG A 151 7.20 -7.82 9.53
C ARG A 151 7.74 -6.40 9.41
N LEU A 152 6.86 -5.39 9.45
CA LEU A 152 7.24 -3.97 9.46
C LEU A 152 7.92 -3.53 10.76
N ASP A 153 7.83 -4.33 11.82
CA ASP A 153 8.28 -4.01 13.18
C ASP A 153 7.80 -2.62 13.63
N THR A 154 6.50 -2.40 13.59
CA THR A 154 5.87 -1.12 13.95
C THR A 154 4.60 -1.38 14.76
N PRO A 155 4.27 -0.51 15.74
CA PRO A 155 3.04 -0.65 16.52
C PRO A 155 1.78 -0.24 15.77
N TYR A 156 1.89 0.46 14.63
CA TYR A 156 0.75 0.88 13.83
C TYR A 156 1.07 1.02 12.33
N ILE A 157 0.01 0.95 11.52
CA ILE A 157 -0.03 1.27 10.09
C ILE A 157 -0.72 2.62 9.91
N ASP A 158 -0.15 3.52 9.11
CA ASP A 158 -0.78 4.82 8.85
C ASP A 158 -2.00 4.66 7.93
N LEU A 159 -1.86 3.89 6.86
CA LEU A 159 -2.95 3.62 5.93
C LEU A 159 -2.97 2.14 5.54
N LEU A 160 -4.00 1.42 5.98
CA LEU A 160 -4.24 0.03 5.59
C LEU A 160 -5.18 0.00 4.39
N GLN A 161 -4.78 -0.66 3.31
CA GLN A 161 -5.58 -0.76 2.10
C GLN A 161 -6.11 -2.18 1.90
N ILE A 162 -7.41 -2.33 1.57
CA ILE A 162 -7.86 -3.59 0.98
C ILE A 162 -7.31 -3.68 -0.43
N HIS A 163 -6.51 -4.72 -0.73
CA HIS A 163 -5.76 -4.79 -1.98
C HIS A 163 -6.69 -5.06 -3.18
N ARG A 164 -7.82 -5.74 -2.96
CA ARG A 164 -8.86 -6.04 -3.97
C ARG A 164 -10.23 -6.05 -3.31
N PHE A 165 -11.30 -5.96 -4.11
CA PHE A 165 -12.65 -6.28 -3.64
C PHE A 165 -12.79 -7.81 -3.47
N ASP A 166 -13.46 -8.25 -2.39
CA ASP A 166 -13.77 -9.65 -2.12
C ASP A 166 -15.27 -9.89 -2.27
N SER A 167 -15.68 -10.62 -3.30
CA SER A 167 -17.09 -10.95 -3.53
C SER A 167 -17.58 -12.14 -2.70
N SER A 168 -16.69 -12.84 -1.99
CA SER A 168 -17.03 -14.01 -1.17
C SER A 168 -17.35 -13.66 0.28
N VAL A 169 -17.11 -12.41 0.69
CA VAL A 169 -17.34 -11.93 2.05
C VAL A 169 -18.39 -10.81 2.03
N PRO A 170 -19.37 -10.81 2.95
CA PRO A 170 -20.31 -9.70 3.09
C PRO A 170 -19.58 -8.37 3.32
N VAL A 171 -20.02 -7.31 2.65
CA VAL A 171 -19.37 -6.00 2.74
C VAL A 171 -19.40 -5.44 4.16
N GLU A 172 -20.46 -5.75 4.91
CA GLU A 172 -20.63 -5.39 6.31
C GLU A 172 -19.52 -5.99 7.19
N GLU A 173 -19.20 -7.27 7.00
CA GLU A 173 -18.15 -7.95 7.77
C GLU A 173 -16.78 -7.32 7.51
N THR A 174 -16.45 -7.07 6.23
CA THR A 174 -15.21 -6.41 5.85
C THR A 174 -15.12 -5.01 6.46
N MET A 175 -16.17 -4.19 6.33
CA MET A 175 -16.15 -2.80 6.82
C MET A 175 -16.12 -2.71 8.34
N GLU A 176 -16.83 -3.58 9.06
CA GLU A 176 -16.78 -3.65 10.52
C GLU A 176 -15.39 -4.08 11.00
N ALA A 177 -14.77 -5.08 10.38
CA ALA A 177 -13.43 -5.53 10.73
C ALA A 177 -12.38 -4.42 10.55
N LEU A 178 -12.47 -3.68 9.44
CA LEU A 178 -11.59 -2.52 9.18
C LEU A 178 -11.85 -1.38 10.19
N HIS A 179 -13.11 -1.12 10.53
CA HIS A 179 -13.46 -0.13 11.54
C HIS A 179 -12.88 -0.47 12.92
N ASP A 180 -13.00 -1.73 13.34
CA ASP A 180 -12.46 -2.20 14.63
C ASP A 180 -10.95 -2.06 14.70
N LEU A 181 -10.23 -2.31 13.61
CA LEU A 181 -8.79 -2.09 13.54
C LEU A 181 -8.41 -0.61 13.73
N VAL A 182 -9.19 0.30 13.15
CA VAL A 182 -9.02 1.74 13.37
C VAL A 182 -9.31 2.11 14.82
N ARG A 183 -10.41 1.60 15.38
CA ARG A 183 -10.79 1.81 16.79
C ARG A 183 -9.75 1.28 17.77
N SER A 184 -9.09 0.16 17.44
CA SER A 184 -8.02 -0.43 18.24
C SER A 184 -6.72 0.37 18.21
N GLY A 185 -6.56 1.28 17.24
CA GLY A 185 -5.36 2.08 17.06
C GLY A 185 -4.20 1.35 16.36
N LYS A 186 -4.39 0.12 15.87
CA LYS A 186 -3.41 -0.58 15.02
C LYS A 186 -3.32 0.02 13.62
N VAL A 187 -4.39 0.65 13.16
CA VAL A 187 -4.51 1.34 11.88
C VAL A 187 -4.98 2.77 12.12
N ARG A 188 -4.41 3.76 11.42
CA ARG A 188 -4.86 5.17 11.53
C ARG A 188 -5.94 5.51 10.52
N TYR A 189 -5.74 5.11 9.27
CA TYR A 189 -6.65 5.33 8.16
C TYR A 189 -6.83 4.06 7.34
N ILE A 190 -7.95 3.96 6.63
CA ILE A 190 -8.19 2.86 5.69
C ILE A 190 -8.33 3.39 4.26
N GLY A 191 -7.85 2.62 3.31
CA GLY A 191 -7.98 2.85 1.87
C GLY A 191 -8.45 1.59 1.14
N ALA A 192 -8.74 1.73 -0.13
CA ALA A 192 -9.12 0.62 -1.00
C ALA A 192 -8.25 0.59 -2.25
N SER A 193 -8.21 -0.54 -2.95
CA SER A 193 -7.50 -0.69 -4.23
C SER A 193 -8.29 -1.57 -5.19
N SER A 194 -8.19 -1.24 -6.48
CA SER A 194 -8.62 -2.06 -7.63
C SER A 194 -9.96 -2.77 -7.45
N MET A 195 -11.03 -2.05 -7.76
CA MET A 195 -12.41 -2.55 -7.79
C MET A 195 -13.27 -1.67 -8.68
N TRP A 196 -14.49 -2.08 -8.98
CA TRP A 196 -15.43 -1.24 -9.71
C TRP A 196 -15.92 -0.08 -8.84
N ALA A 197 -16.23 1.06 -9.46
CA ALA A 197 -16.76 2.23 -8.76
C ALA A 197 -18.03 1.90 -7.94
N THR A 198 -18.91 1.05 -8.48
CA THR A 198 -20.13 0.59 -7.78
C THR A 198 -19.82 -0.26 -6.54
N GLN A 199 -18.76 -1.07 -6.58
CA GLN A 199 -18.31 -1.85 -5.41
C GLN A 199 -17.75 -0.93 -4.33
N PHE A 200 -16.94 0.05 -4.71
CA PHE A 200 -16.39 1.03 -3.77
C PHE A 200 -17.48 1.92 -3.16
N ALA A 201 -18.41 2.42 -3.98
CA ALA A 201 -19.54 3.20 -3.51
C ALA A 201 -20.40 2.43 -2.51
N ARG A 202 -20.64 1.13 -2.75
CA ARG A 202 -21.33 0.24 -1.80
C ARG A 202 -20.61 0.15 -0.47
N LEU A 203 -19.29 -0.04 -0.47
CA LEU A 203 -18.51 -0.11 0.77
C LEU A 203 -18.55 1.23 1.55
N GLN A 204 -18.39 2.36 0.86
CA GLN A 204 -18.49 3.69 1.47
C GLN A 204 -19.88 3.93 2.08
N PHE A 205 -20.94 3.56 1.37
CA PHE A 205 -22.32 3.66 1.84
C PHE A 205 -22.58 2.76 3.05
N THR A 206 -22.10 1.51 3.03
CA THR A 206 -22.20 0.61 4.19
C THR A 206 -21.53 1.21 5.42
N ALA A 207 -20.31 1.76 5.29
CA ALA A 207 -19.67 2.43 6.41
C ALA A 207 -20.47 3.64 6.91
N GLU A 208 -20.96 4.49 6.01
CA GLU A 208 -21.78 5.65 6.37
C GLU A 208 -23.05 5.27 7.13
N LYS A 209 -23.79 4.29 6.62
CA LYS A 209 -25.04 3.80 7.22
C LYS A 209 -24.84 3.30 8.65
N HIS A 210 -23.69 2.69 8.95
CA HIS A 210 -23.38 2.12 10.26
C HIS A 210 -22.55 3.06 11.15
N GLY A 211 -22.19 4.26 10.68
CA GLY A 211 -21.31 5.17 11.41
C GLY A 211 -19.87 4.66 11.55
N TRP A 212 -19.45 3.75 10.67
CA TRP A 212 -18.11 3.18 10.65
C TRP A 212 -17.11 4.07 9.90
N THR A 213 -15.84 3.72 10.03
CA THR A 213 -14.75 4.43 9.36
C THR A 213 -14.90 4.29 7.85
N LYS A 214 -14.89 5.41 7.13
CA LYS A 214 -14.89 5.44 5.66
C LYS A 214 -13.47 5.38 5.10
N PHE A 215 -13.34 4.92 3.86
CA PHE A 215 -12.08 4.97 3.13
C PHE A 215 -11.69 6.40 2.82
N VAL A 216 -10.42 6.75 3.07
CA VAL A 216 -9.85 8.06 2.74
C VAL A 216 -9.11 8.07 1.41
N SER A 217 -8.80 6.89 0.86
CA SER A 217 -8.11 6.76 -0.41
C SER A 217 -8.57 5.59 -1.27
N MET A 218 -8.34 5.72 -2.59
CA MET A 218 -8.39 4.66 -3.58
C MET A 218 -7.05 4.58 -4.31
N GLN A 219 -6.48 3.38 -4.40
CA GLN A 219 -5.23 3.10 -5.10
C GLN A 219 -5.53 2.43 -6.46
N ASN A 220 -5.59 3.24 -7.52
CA ASN A 220 -6.07 2.88 -8.85
C ASN A 220 -4.94 2.50 -9.80
N HIS A 221 -5.20 1.61 -10.76
CA HIS A 221 -4.28 1.45 -11.89
C HIS A 221 -4.49 2.63 -12.83
N TYR A 222 -3.49 3.48 -13.06
CA TYR A 222 -3.69 4.64 -13.92
C TYR A 222 -2.38 5.12 -14.54
N ASN A 223 -2.37 5.23 -15.87
CA ASN A 223 -1.26 5.74 -16.67
C ASN A 223 -1.76 6.07 -18.08
N LEU A 224 -0.87 6.58 -18.95
CA LEU A 224 -1.25 6.97 -20.32
C LEU A 224 -1.84 5.82 -21.16
N LEU A 225 -1.52 4.56 -20.84
CA LEU A 225 -2.00 3.37 -21.55
C LEU A 225 -3.28 2.79 -20.92
N TYR A 226 -3.65 3.21 -19.71
CA TYR A 226 -4.82 2.72 -18.98
C TYR A 226 -5.50 3.88 -18.23
N ARG A 227 -6.62 4.36 -18.80
CA ARG A 227 -7.38 5.53 -18.31
C ARG A 227 -8.83 5.20 -17.97
N GLU A 228 -9.18 3.92 -17.82
CA GLU A 228 -10.57 3.48 -17.55
C GLU A 228 -11.13 4.06 -16.23
N GLU A 229 -10.26 4.32 -15.26
CA GLU A 229 -10.61 4.91 -13.96
C GLU A 229 -11.23 6.31 -14.08
N GLU A 230 -10.99 7.05 -15.18
CA GLU A 230 -11.56 8.37 -15.43
C GLU A 230 -13.07 8.36 -15.66
N ARG A 231 -13.63 7.22 -16.10
CA ARG A 231 -15.06 7.12 -16.42
C ARG A 231 -15.94 7.35 -15.20
N GLU A 232 -15.62 6.67 -14.10
CA GLU A 232 -16.50 6.59 -12.92
C GLU A 232 -15.73 6.75 -11.60
N MET A 233 -14.66 5.97 -11.38
CA MET A 233 -14.00 5.89 -10.08
C MET A 233 -13.32 7.20 -9.66
N ILE A 234 -12.53 7.81 -10.55
CA ILE A 234 -11.86 9.09 -10.28
C ILE A 234 -12.89 10.18 -10.01
N ARG A 235 -13.96 10.23 -10.82
CA ARG A 235 -15.06 11.17 -10.62
C ARG A 235 -15.71 11.00 -9.25
N PHE A 236 -16.08 9.77 -8.89
CA PHE A 236 -16.65 9.46 -7.59
C PHE A 236 -15.72 9.86 -6.44
N CYS A 237 -14.42 9.57 -6.55
CA CYS A 237 -13.44 9.93 -5.53
C CYS A 237 -13.33 11.45 -5.36
N ASN A 238 -13.28 12.21 -6.46
CA ASN A 238 -13.22 13.66 -6.43
C ASN A 238 -14.49 14.28 -5.80
N GLU A 239 -15.67 13.78 -6.16
CA GLU A 239 -16.96 14.26 -5.63
C GLU A 239 -17.12 13.95 -4.13
N THR A 240 -16.64 12.78 -3.68
CA THR A 240 -16.78 12.34 -2.29
C THR A 240 -15.59 12.71 -1.38
N GLY A 241 -14.50 13.24 -1.94
CA GLY A 241 -13.31 13.66 -1.21
C GLY A 241 -12.34 12.53 -0.84
N VAL A 242 -12.40 11.40 -1.54
CA VAL A 242 -11.44 10.29 -1.43
C VAL A 242 -10.18 10.64 -2.22
N GLY A 243 -9.00 10.49 -1.60
CA GLY A 243 -7.72 10.73 -2.26
C GLY A 243 -7.36 9.63 -3.26
N LEU A 244 -6.70 9.99 -4.36
CA LEU A 244 -6.25 9.05 -5.38
C LEU A 244 -4.76 8.74 -5.20
N ILE A 245 -4.40 7.45 -5.28
CA ILE A 245 -3.02 6.96 -5.28
C ILE A 245 -2.81 6.10 -6.54
N PRO A 246 -2.58 6.71 -7.72
CA PRO A 246 -2.28 5.98 -8.94
C PRO A 246 -1.05 5.07 -8.80
N TRP A 247 -1.15 3.81 -9.25
CA TRP A 247 -0.01 2.89 -9.37
C TRP A 247 0.30 2.56 -10.84
N ALA A 248 1.53 2.08 -11.06
CA ALA A 248 2.15 1.87 -12.38
C ALA A 248 2.06 3.09 -13.32
N PRO A 249 2.48 4.30 -12.90
CA PRO A 249 2.43 5.49 -13.76
C PRO A 249 3.23 5.32 -15.07
N LEU A 250 4.24 4.44 -15.06
CA LEU A 250 5.08 4.15 -16.23
C LEU A 250 4.74 2.81 -16.92
N ALA A 251 3.61 2.19 -16.60
CA ALA A 251 3.16 0.91 -17.19
C ALA A 251 4.25 -0.19 -17.19
N GLY A 252 4.90 -0.41 -16.03
CA GLY A 252 5.99 -1.37 -15.90
C GLY A 252 7.26 -1.02 -16.71
N GLY A 253 7.47 0.27 -16.97
CA GLY A 253 8.60 0.84 -17.69
C GLY A 253 8.35 1.08 -19.18
N ALA A 254 7.18 0.72 -19.72
CA ALA A 254 6.85 0.91 -21.13
C ALA A 254 6.75 2.40 -21.53
N LEU A 255 6.28 3.26 -20.63
CA LEU A 255 6.16 4.71 -20.87
C LEU A 255 7.45 5.50 -20.60
N ALA A 256 8.55 4.81 -20.26
CA ALA A 256 9.82 5.43 -19.93
C ALA A 256 10.90 5.26 -21.03
N ARG A 257 10.51 4.72 -22.19
CA ARG A 257 11.42 4.33 -23.27
C ARG A 257 10.78 4.57 -24.63
N ASN A 258 11.59 4.53 -25.69
CA ASN A 258 11.07 4.56 -27.06
C ASN A 258 10.37 3.23 -27.39
N ILE A 259 9.34 3.30 -28.24
CA ILE A 259 8.56 2.10 -28.63
C ILE A 259 9.42 1.04 -29.32
N GLU A 260 10.44 1.47 -30.07
CA GLU A 260 11.38 0.60 -30.77
C GLU A 260 12.30 -0.19 -29.81
N GLU A 261 12.44 0.26 -28.56
CA GLU A 261 13.26 -0.36 -27.51
C GLU A 261 12.44 -1.30 -26.60
N GLN A 262 11.20 -1.60 -26.98
CA GLN A 262 10.38 -2.52 -26.21
C GLN A 262 10.93 -3.95 -26.31
N GLY A 263 11.27 -4.53 -25.15
CA GLY A 263 11.84 -5.88 -25.06
C GLY A 263 13.34 -5.98 -25.28
N THR A 264 14.04 -4.86 -25.50
CA THR A 264 15.50 -4.85 -25.74
C THR A 264 16.34 -4.65 -24.48
N THR A 265 15.77 -4.15 -23.40
CA THR A 265 16.48 -3.96 -22.12
C THR A 265 16.34 -5.17 -21.23
N GLU A 266 17.43 -5.56 -20.56
CA GLU A 266 17.32 -6.41 -19.37
C GLU A 266 16.43 -5.71 -18.33
N ARG A 267 15.64 -6.51 -17.62
CA ARG A 267 14.57 -6.04 -16.73
C ARG A 267 14.96 -6.21 -15.28
#